data_AF-R2Q5P6-F1
#
_entry.id   AF-R2Q5P6-F1
#
_cell.length_a   1.000
_cell.length_b   1.000
_cell.length_c   1.000
_cell.angle_alpha   90.00
_cell.angle_beta   90.00
_cell.angle_gamma   90.00
#
_symmetry.space_group_name_H-M   'P 1'
#
loop_
_entity.id
_entity.type
_entity.pdbx_description
1 polymer ?
#
loop_
_entity_poly.entity_id
_entity_poly.type
_entity_poly.pdbx_seq_one_letter_code
_entity_poly.pdbx_strand_id
1 'polypeptide(L)'
;MALMLFITIIFNLFALLLIIIRPKIFQTKLFRPMIYNFKLSVIPIFILLGTLALQLFFGWLSAVTSFELLGVISSLILIIGLLVWLIFLPNAGYLVTELNLTHREMDKIEVPIWYDIIAVLSLAISGVLNTALNIVLLQFTFIIYLDPDTITSINTPLFWVLTWLVFPVLSFGIYLGRYIRFYTWDLFHPIQFMQKLLKHFREKNHRRDAILFTLLYGIFFALFYAVTFLNPLWQMVR
;
A
#
# COMPACT_ATOMS: atom_id res chain seq x y z
N MET A 1 -6.51 -17.21 -4.84
CA MET A 1 -5.61 -16.08 -5.18
C MET A 1 -5.96 -15.41 -6.51
N ALA A 2 -6.03 -16.15 -7.64
CA ALA A 2 -6.35 -15.58 -8.95
C ALA A 2 -7.66 -14.75 -8.99
N LEU A 3 -8.73 -15.23 -8.35
CA LEU A 3 -9.99 -14.49 -8.25
C LEU A 3 -9.82 -13.14 -7.52
N MET A 4 -9.04 -13.07 -6.44
CA MET A 4 -8.84 -11.84 -5.68
C MET A 4 -8.01 -10.82 -6.46
N LEU A 5 -6.98 -11.29 -7.19
CA LEU A 5 -6.23 -10.46 -8.13
C LEU A 5 -7.14 -9.88 -9.21
N PHE A 6 -7.98 -10.72 -9.81
CA PHE A 6 -8.94 -10.30 -10.83
C PHE A 6 -9.93 -9.26 -10.30
N ILE A 7 -10.53 -9.49 -9.12
CA ILE A 7 -11.42 -8.54 -8.46
C ILE A 7 -10.69 -7.21 -8.17
N THR A 8 -9.44 -7.28 -7.70
CA THR A 8 -8.63 -6.08 -7.40
C THR A 8 -8.38 -5.27 -8.67
N ILE A 9 -8.02 -5.92 -9.77
CA ILE A 9 -7.82 -5.28 -11.08
C ILE A 9 -9.13 -4.63 -11.56
N ILE A 10 -10.26 -5.34 -11.46
CA ILE A 10 -11.57 -4.80 -11.85
C ILE A 10 -11.93 -3.57 -11.02
N PHE A 11 -11.76 -3.60 -9.69
CA PHE A 11 -12.04 -2.45 -8.84
C PHE A 11 -11.15 -1.24 -9.18
N ASN A 12 -9.87 -1.47 -9.44
CA ASN A 12 -8.94 -0.43 -9.88
C ASN A 12 -9.38 0.19 -11.22
N LEU A 13 -9.74 -0.64 -12.20
CA LEU A 13 -10.24 -0.18 -13.50
C LEU A 13 -11.56 0.57 -13.35
N PHE A 14 -12.49 0.07 -12.54
CA PHE A 14 -13.77 0.70 -12.29
C PHE A 14 -13.61 2.08 -11.62
N ALA A 15 -12.79 2.17 -10.56
CA ALA A 15 -12.50 3.44 -9.90
C ALA A 15 -11.88 4.47 -10.86
N LEU A 16 -10.90 4.04 -11.67
CA LEU A 16 -10.26 4.90 -12.66
C LEU A 16 -11.23 5.35 -13.77
N LEU A 17 -12.07 4.44 -14.26
CA LEU A 17 -13.08 4.73 -15.27
C LEU A 17 -14.08 5.78 -14.76
N LEU A 18 -14.55 5.65 -13.51
CA LEU A 18 -15.45 6.66 -12.92
C LEU A 18 -14.77 8.03 -12.86
N ILE A 19 -13.50 8.11 -12.47
CA ILE A 19 -12.76 9.39 -12.45
C ILE A 19 -12.65 9.99 -13.86
N ILE A 20 -12.36 9.18 -14.88
CA ILE A 20 -12.15 9.64 -16.27
C ILE A 20 -13.47 10.00 -16.98
N ILE A 21 -14.55 9.27 -16.69
CA ILE A 21 -15.85 9.45 -17.34
C ILE A 21 -16.61 10.63 -16.74
N ARG A 22 -16.45 10.92 -15.44
CA ARG A 22 -17.06 12.06 -14.73
C ARG A 22 -17.07 13.37 -15.52
N PRO A 23 -15.94 13.90 -16.04
CA PRO A 23 -15.93 15.15 -16.79
C PRO A 23 -16.66 15.06 -18.13
N LYS A 24 -16.74 13.86 -18.75
CA LYS A 24 -17.44 13.66 -20.03
C LYS A 24 -18.95 13.66 -19.87
N ILE A 25 -19.46 13.05 -18.79
CA ILE A 25 -20.91 12.97 -18.55
C ILE A 25 -21.44 14.30 -17.99
N PHE A 26 -20.74 14.88 -17.01
CA PHE A 26 -21.25 16.01 -16.25
C PHE A 26 -20.63 17.36 -16.63
N GLN A 27 -19.80 17.39 -17.69
CA GLN A 27 -19.12 18.59 -18.19
C GLN A 27 -18.30 19.33 -17.12
N THR A 28 -17.83 18.61 -16.10
CA THR A 28 -16.96 19.13 -15.04
C THR A 28 -15.48 19.03 -15.42
N LYS A 29 -14.61 19.66 -14.64
CA LYS A 29 -13.17 19.52 -14.85
C LYS A 29 -12.68 18.20 -14.26
N LEU A 30 -11.77 17.55 -14.96
CA LEU A 30 -11.10 16.36 -14.44
C LEU A 30 -10.23 16.76 -13.24
N PHE A 31 -10.53 16.22 -12.07
CA PHE A 31 -9.71 16.44 -10.89
C PHE A 31 -8.45 15.57 -10.95
N ARG A 32 -7.39 16.16 -11.53
CA ARG A 32 -6.11 15.49 -11.76
C ARG A 32 -5.49 14.89 -10.50
N PRO A 33 -5.55 15.51 -9.29
CA PRO A 33 -4.95 14.93 -8.09
C PRO A 33 -5.49 13.54 -7.74
N MET A 34 -6.77 13.24 -7.98
CA MET A 34 -7.31 11.88 -7.77
C MET A 34 -6.62 10.84 -8.66
N ILE A 35 -6.32 11.17 -9.92
CA ILE A 35 -5.58 10.26 -10.81
C ILE A 35 -4.15 10.06 -10.32
N TYR A 36 -3.49 11.12 -9.84
CA TYR A 36 -2.16 11.01 -9.28
C TYR A 36 -2.16 10.13 -8.02
N ASN A 37 -3.11 10.32 -7.11
CA ASN A 37 -3.25 9.50 -5.91
C ASN A 37 -3.57 8.04 -6.25
N PHE A 38 -4.40 7.80 -7.27
CA PHE A 38 -4.62 6.45 -7.80
C PHE A 38 -3.33 5.82 -8.31
N LYS A 39 -2.57 6.52 -9.16
CA LYS A 39 -1.28 6.02 -9.67
C LYS A 39 -0.32 5.70 -8.53
N LEU A 40 -0.19 6.60 -7.55
CA LEU A 40 0.63 6.41 -6.37
C LEU A 40 0.22 5.16 -5.57
N SER A 41 -1.07 4.82 -5.55
CA SER A 41 -1.57 3.63 -4.83
C SER A 41 -1.09 2.30 -5.42
N VAL A 42 -0.80 2.25 -6.72
CA VAL A 42 -0.39 1.01 -7.42
C VAL A 42 1.14 0.88 -7.46
N ILE A 43 1.89 1.98 -7.32
CA ILE A 43 3.36 1.99 -7.33
C ILE A 43 4.00 0.94 -6.41
N PRO A 44 3.58 0.77 -5.13
CA PRO A 44 4.19 -0.23 -4.24
C PRO A 44 4.15 -1.65 -4.81
N ILE A 45 3.06 -2.02 -5.49
CA ILE A 45 2.92 -3.35 -6.11
C ILE A 45 4.00 -3.54 -7.17
N PHE A 46 4.18 -2.54 -8.05
CA PHE A 46 5.19 -2.60 -9.10
C PHE A 46 6.62 -2.59 -8.54
N ILE A 47 6.89 -1.82 -7.48
CA ILE A 47 8.18 -1.84 -6.79
C ILE A 47 8.48 -3.24 -6.27
N LEU A 48 7.52 -3.88 -5.59
CA LEU A 48 7.72 -5.20 -5.02
C LEU A 48 7.89 -6.28 -6.09
N LEU A 49 7.05 -6.28 -7.13
CA LEU A 49 7.17 -7.22 -8.25
C LEU A 49 8.49 -7.04 -9.00
N GLY A 50 8.89 -5.79 -9.28
CA GLY A 50 10.16 -5.48 -9.94
C GLY A 50 11.36 -5.90 -9.08
N THR A 51 11.30 -5.67 -7.77
CA THR A 51 12.32 -6.11 -6.81
C THR A 51 12.47 -7.63 -6.85
N LEU A 52 11.36 -8.37 -6.76
CA LEU A 52 11.38 -9.83 -6.80
C LEU A 52 11.90 -10.35 -8.15
N ALA A 53 11.43 -9.80 -9.26
CA ALA A 53 11.88 -10.24 -10.59
C ALA A 53 13.39 -10.01 -10.79
N LEU A 54 13.90 -8.83 -10.42
CA LEU A 54 15.33 -8.52 -10.53
C LEU A 54 16.15 -9.39 -9.59
N GLN A 55 15.75 -9.51 -8.33
CA GLN A 55 16.43 -10.36 -7.37
C GLN A 55 16.52 -11.81 -7.89
N LEU A 56 15.41 -12.38 -8.37
CA LEU A 56 15.35 -13.77 -8.83
C LEU A 56 16.24 -13.96 -10.06
N PHE A 57 16.25 -12.98 -10.97
CA PHE A 57 17.14 -12.98 -12.13
C PHE A 57 18.62 -13.00 -11.73
N PHE A 58 19.04 -12.11 -10.82
CA PHE A 58 20.43 -12.08 -10.34
C PHE A 58 20.80 -13.32 -9.52
N GLY A 59 19.86 -13.86 -8.74
CA GLY A 59 20.05 -15.10 -7.99
C GLY A 59 20.24 -16.31 -8.91
N TRP A 60 19.39 -16.44 -9.92
CA TRP A 60 19.53 -17.45 -10.97
C TRP A 60 20.85 -17.31 -11.72
N LEU A 61 21.23 -16.09 -12.11
CA LEU A 61 22.48 -15.84 -12.81
C LEU A 61 23.70 -16.20 -11.94
N SER A 62 23.65 -15.92 -10.64
CA SER A 62 24.70 -16.34 -9.69
C SER A 62 24.82 -17.86 -9.64
N ALA A 63 23.69 -18.58 -9.59
CA ALA A 63 23.68 -20.04 -9.56
C ALA A 63 24.24 -20.67 -10.85
N VAL A 64 23.92 -20.11 -12.02
CA VAL A 64 24.39 -20.63 -13.32
C VAL A 64 25.87 -20.31 -13.57
N THR A 65 26.32 -19.11 -13.19
CA THR A 65 27.71 -18.67 -13.43
C THR A 65 28.68 -19.04 -12.31
N SER A 66 28.17 -19.52 -11.17
CA SER A 66 28.93 -19.73 -9.93
C SER A 66 29.67 -18.47 -9.43
N PHE A 67 29.22 -17.28 -9.83
CA PHE A 67 29.82 -16.01 -9.43
C PHE A 67 29.10 -15.44 -8.20
N GLU A 68 29.77 -15.49 -7.04
CA GLU A 68 29.21 -15.14 -5.74
C GLU A 68 28.76 -13.67 -5.63
N LEU A 69 29.44 -12.76 -6.33
CA LEU A 69 29.09 -11.33 -6.32
C LEU A 69 27.65 -11.08 -6.80
N LEU A 70 27.16 -11.89 -7.74
CA LEU A 70 25.77 -11.77 -8.24
C LEU A 70 24.75 -12.18 -7.18
N GLY A 71 25.08 -13.14 -6.31
CA GLY A 71 24.25 -13.54 -5.18
C GLY A 71 24.17 -12.44 -4.10
N VAL A 72 25.28 -11.75 -3.86
CA VAL A 72 25.31 -10.55 -3.00
C VAL A 72 24.45 -9.43 -3.60
N ILE A 73 24.59 -9.17 -4.90
CA ILE A 73 23.77 -8.17 -5.62
C ILE A 73 22.27 -8.54 -5.52
N SER A 74 21.92 -9.80 -5.73
CA SER A 74 20.54 -10.31 -5.57
C SER A 74 19.97 -10.00 -4.18
N SER A 75 20.74 -10.28 -3.13
CA SER A 75 20.34 -10.01 -1.73
C SER A 75 20.20 -8.50 -1.45
N LEU A 76 21.12 -7.68 -1.97
CA LEU A 76 21.04 -6.22 -1.84
C LEU A 76 19.83 -5.64 -2.56
N ILE A 77 19.50 -6.14 -3.76
CA ILE A 77 18.29 -5.75 -4.49
C ILE A 77 17.05 -6.03 -3.64
N LEU A 78 16.97 -7.20 -2.99
CA LEU A 78 15.84 -7.53 -2.12
C LEU A 78 15.73 -6.55 -0.94
N ILE A 79 16.81 -6.35 -0.20
CA ILE A 79 16.81 -5.50 1.00
C ILE A 79 16.46 -4.06 0.63
N ILE A 80 17.14 -3.49 -0.37
CA ILE A 80 16.90 -2.12 -0.83
C ILE A 80 15.47 -2.00 -1.39
N GLY A 81 15.03 -2.97 -2.19
CA GLY A 81 13.69 -2.97 -2.77
C GLY A 81 12.59 -3.08 -1.73
N LEU A 82 12.76 -3.86 -0.66
CA LEU A 82 11.83 -3.93 0.48
C LEU A 82 11.79 -2.62 1.27
N LEU A 83 12.93 -1.95 1.46
CA LEU A 83 12.98 -0.63 2.11
C LEU A 83 12.26 0.43 1.27
N VAL A 84 12.52 0.47 -0.04
CA VAL A 84 11.83 1.37 -0.97
C VAL A 84 10.34 1.06 -1.01
N TRP A 85 9.96 -0.21 -1.06
CA TRP A 85 8.57 -0.65 -0.98
C TRP A 85 7.89 -0.15 0.30
N LEU A 86 8.52 -0.30 1.47
CA LEU A 86 7.96 0.10 2.76
C LEU A 86 7.70 1.62 2.81
N ILE A 87 8.59 2.42 2.22
CA ILE A 87 8.43 3.88 2.11
C ILE A 87 7.22 4.24 1.24
N PHE A 88 7.00 3.49 0.15
CA PHE A 88 5.89 3.76 -0.77
C PHE A 88 4.57 3.10 -0.34
N LEU A 89 4.60 2.08 0.53
CA LEU A 89 3.45 1.29 0.95
C LEU A 89 2.26 2.14 1.49
N PRO A 90 2.47 3.20 2.31
CA PRO A 90 1.38 4.07 2.75
C PRO A 90 0.55 4.67 1.60
N ASN A 91 1.15 4.83 0.40
CA ASN A 91 0.45 5.36 -0.76
C ASN A 91 -0.71 4.48 -1.24
N ALA A 92 -0.63 3.16 -1.02
CA ALA A 92 -1.74 2.26 -1.31
C ALA A 92 -2.97 2.61 -0.46
N GLY A 93 -2.76 2.85 0.83
CA GLY A 93 -3.82 3.18 1.78
C GLY A 93 -4.30 4.63 1.72
N TYR A 94 -3.56 5.54 1.08
CA TYR A 94 -3.94 6.96 0.98
C TYR A 94 -5.30 7.20 0.33
N LEU A 95 -5.76 6.31 -0.55
CA LEU A 95 -7.06 6.46 -1.21
C LEU A 95 -8.23 6.43 -0.23
N VAL A 96 -8.11 5.76 0.92
CA VAL A 96 -9.15 5.76 1.96
C VAL A 96 -9.34 7.16 2.56
N THR A 97 -8.25 7.91 2.69
CA THR A 97 -8.29 9.28 3.23
C THR A 97 -8.74 10.33 2.20
N GLU A 98 -8.75 9.99 0.90
CA GLU A 98 -9.26 10.86 -0.17
C GLU A 98 -10.79 11.00 -0.14
N LEU A 99 -11.49 10.15 0.60
CA LEU A 99 -12.93 10.31 0.91
C LEU A 99 -13.25 11.70 1.51
N ASN A 100 -12.25 12.34 2.14
CA ASN A 100 -12.36 13.65 2.77
C ASN A 100 -12.18 14.84 1.81
N LEU A 101 -11.74 14.63 0.56
CA LEU A 101 -11.60 15.72 -0.41
C LEU A 101 -12.91 15.91 -1.17
N THR A 102 -13.73 16.83 -0.68
CA THR A 102 -14.93 17.30 -1.36
C THR A 102 -14.53 18.08 -2.61
N HIS A 103 -14.51 17.40 -3.75
CA HIS A 103 -14.46 18.01 -5.08
C HIS A 103 -15.63 18.98 -5.36
N ARG A 104 -16.66 18.91 -4.51
CA ARG A 104 -17.90 19.69 -4.59
C ARG A 104 -17.71 21.21 -4.56
N GLU A 105 -16.68 21.71 -3.87
CA GLU A 105 -16.49 23.17 -3.78
C GLU A 105 -15.83 23.77 -5.04
N MET A 106 -15.26 22.94 -5.92
CA MET A 106 -14.54 23.42 -7.10
C MET A 106 -15.33 23.32 -8.41
N ASP A 107 -16.44 22.60 -8.42
CA ASP A 107 -17.22 22.40 -9.64
C ASP A 107 -18.28 23.49 -9.80
N LYS A 108 -18.31 24.10 -11.00
CA LYS A 108 -19.35 25.09 -11.37
C LYS A 108 -20.72 24.46 -11.63
N ILE A 109 -20.76 23.13 -11.79
CA ILE A 109 -21.94 22.33 -12.12
C ILE A 109 -22.02 21.20 -11.11
N GLU A 110 -23.15 21.06 -10.43
CA GLU A 110 -23.36 19.99 -9.45
C GLU A 110 -23.44 18.62 -10.13
N VAL A 111 -22.58 17.70 -9.70
CA VAL A 111 -22.63 16.29 -10.08
C VAL A 111 -23.62 15.56 -9.18
N PRO A 112 -24.42 14.60 -9.71
CA PRO A 112 -25.33 13.82 -8.89
C PRO A 112 -24.62 13.14 -7.72
N ILE A 113 -25.19 13.29 -6.53
CA ILE A 113 -24.61 12.82 -5.26
C ILE A 113 -24.29 11.32 -5.29
N TRP A 114 -25.18 10.51 -5.87
CA TRP A 114 -25.00 9.06 -5.97
C TRP A 114 -23.77 8.67 -6.79
N TYR A 115 -23.41 9.47 -7.81
CA TYR A 115 -22.26 9.18 -8.66
C TYR A 115 -20.96 9.41 -7.89
N ASP A 116 -20.84 10.56 -7.23
CA ASP A 116 -19.65 10.89 -6.44
C ASP A 116 -19.47 9.88 -5.29
N ILE A 117 -20.57 9.42 -4.64
CA ILE A 117 -20.50 8.37 -3.62
C ILE A 117 -19.88 7.08 -4.19
N ILE A 118 -20.38 6.59 -5.32
CA ILE A 118 -19.86 5.35 -5.93
C ILE A 118 -18.42 5.51 -6.40
N ALA A 119 -18.06 6.66 -7.00
CA ALA A 119 -16.70 6.92 -7.45
C ALA A 119 -15.70 6.95 -6.28
N VAL A 120 -16.05 7.67 -5.22
CA VAL A 120 -15.21 7.86 -4.05
C VAL A 120 -15.10 6.56 -3.22
N LEU A 121 -16.20 5.81 -3.07
CA LEU A 121 -16.20 4.50 -2.43
C LEU A 121 -15.38 3.47 -3.21
N SER A 122 -15.53 3.43 -4.54
CA SER A 122 -14.76 2.53 -5.41
C SER A 122 -13.27 2.82 -5.33
N LEU A 123 -12.89 4.11 -5.26
CA LEU A 123 -11.50 4.53 -5.09
C LEU A 123 -10.94 4.09 -3.73
N ALA A 124 -11.70 4.26 -2.65
CA ALA A 124 -11.30 3.81 -1.33
C ALA A 124 -11.12 2.28 -1.28
N ILE A 125 -12.10 1.51 -1.77
CA ILE A 125 -12.03 0.05 -1.85
C ILE A 125 -10.81 -0.40 -2.66
N SER A 126 -10.54 0.27 -3.79
CA SER A 126 -9.34 0.01 -4.61
C SER A 126 -8.05 0.19 -3.82
N GLY A 127 -7.93 1.24 -3.01
CA GLY A 127 -6.75 1.45 -2.15
C GLY A 127 -6.60 0.39 -1.05
N VAL A 128 -7.70 -0.04 -0.45
CA VAL A 128 -7.68 -1.11 0.56
C VAL A 128 -7.27 -2.44 -0.09
N LEU A 129 -7.81 -2.78 -1.26
CA LEU A 129 -7.43 -3.98 -2.01
C LEU A 129 -5.95 -3.94 -2.42
N ASN A 130 -5.46 -2.79 -2.90
CA ASN A 130 -4.05 -2.60 -3.25
C ASN A 130 -3.15 -2.77 -2.01
N THR A 131 -3.56 -2.25 -0.86
CA THR A 131 -2.83 -2.40 0.41
C THR A 131 -2.76 -3.86 0.83
N ALA A 132 -3.90 -4.55 0.83
CA ALA A 132 -3.96 -5.96 1.21
C ALA A 132 -3.14 -6.83 0.24
N LEU A 133 -3.20 -6.55 -1.07
CA LEU A 133 -2.39 -7.26 -2.07
C LEU A 133 -0.88 -7.09 -1.83
N ASN A 134 -0.43 -5.89 -1.46
CA ASN A 134 0.97 -5.65 -1.09
C ASN A 134 1.40 -6.52 0.10
N ILE A 135 0.55 -6.66 1.12
CA ILE A 135 0.83 -7.49 2.31
C ILE A 135 0.92 -8.97 1.93
N VAL A 136 0.02 -9.45 1.07
CA VAL A 136 0.07 -10.82 0.55
C VAL A 136 1.35 -11.08 -0.24
N LEU A 137 1.77 -10.14 -1.10
CA LEU A 137 3.02 -10.26 -1.85
C LEU A 137 4.24 -10.28 -0.93
N LEU A 138 4.24 -9.47 0.14
CA LEU A 138 5.29 -9.52 1.17
C LEU A 138 5.31 -10.88 1.88
N GLN A 139 4.16 -11.44 2.21
CA GLN A 139 4.06 -12.76 2.83
C GLN A 139 4.63 -13.86 1.93
N PHE A 140 4.28 -13.86 0.63
CA PHE A 140 4.88 -14.80 -0.32
C PHE A 140 6.39 -14.64 -0.43
N THR A 141 6.89 -13.40 -0.38
CA THR A 141 8.32 -13.13 -0.33
C THR A 141 8.92 -13.83 0.89
N PHE A 142 8.38 -13.60 2.08
CA PHE A 142 8.85 -14.23 3.32
C PHE A 142 8.88 -15.76 3.23
N ILE A 143 7.83 -16.37 2.70
CA ILE A 143 7.72 -17.83 2.53
C ILE A 143 8.82 -18.37 1.60
N ILE A 144 9.03 -17.72 0.45
CA ILE A 144 10.04 -18.16 -0.54
C ILE A 144 11.45 -18.22 0.07
N TYR A 145 11.81 -17.29 0.95
CA TYR A 145 13.18 -17.21 1.49
C TYR A 145 13.41 -17.97 2.78
N LEU A 146 12.42 -17.99 3.67
CA LEU A 146 12.61 -18.55 5.01
C LEU A 146 12.10 -19.98 5.12
N ASP A 147 11.42 -20.48 4.09
CA ASP A 147 10.71 -21.76 4.16
C ASP A 147 10.42 -22.40 2.78
N PRO A 148 11.45 -22.62 1.94
CA PRO A 148 11.27 -23.09 0.57
C PRO A 148 10.82 -24.55 0.46
N ASP A 149 11.10 -25.40 1.46
CA ASP A 149 11.00 -26.86 1.28
C ASP A 149 9.70 -27.49 1.77
N THR A 150 9.05 -26.93 2.82
CA THR A 150 7.88 -27.58 3.45
C THR A 150 6.76 -26.65 3.89
N ILE A 151 6.85 -25.34 3.64
CA ILE A 151 5.84 -24.34 4.05
C ILE A 151 5.48 -24.46 5.56
N THR A 152 6.48 -24.69 6.41
CA THR A 152 6.33 -24.80 7.88
C THR A 152 6.21 -23.45 8.61
N SER A 153 6.87 -22.42 8.09
CA SER A 153 6.97 -21.07 8.64
C SER A 153 5.66 -20.29 8.60
N ILE A 154 4.73 -20.62 7.69
CA ILE A 154 3.38 -20.01 7.70
C ILE A 154 2.61 -20.37 8.98
N ASN A 155 2.93 -21.51 9.60
CA ASN A 155 2.30 -21.95 10.85
C ASN A 155 3.04 -21.43 12.09
N THR A 156 4.06 -20.59 11.93
CA THR A 156 4.77 -20.00 13.07
C THR A 156 4.02 -18.78 13.61
N PRO A 157 3.94 -18.63 14.95
CA PRO A 157 3.40 -17.41 15.55
C PRO A 157 4.11 -16.13 15.06
N LEU A 158 5.41 -16.23 14.78
CA LEU A 158 6.22 -15.10 14.31
C LEU A 158 5.73 -14.54 12.97
N PHE A 159 5.41 -15.39 11.99
CA PHE A 159 4.88 -14.97 10.69
C PHE A 159 3.60 -14.15 10.82
N TRP A 160 2.67 -14.60 11.67
CA TRP A 160 1.42 -13.90 11.91
C TRP A 160 1.60 -12.62 12.71
N VAL A 161 2.47 -12.62 13.73
CA VAL A 161 2.81 -11.39 14.49
C VAL A 161 3.38 -10.33 13.55
N LEU A 162 4.32 -10.69 12.68
CA LEU A 162 4.89 -9.77 11.70
C LEU A 162 3.82 -9.26 10.73
N THR A 163 2.96 -10.14 10.22
CA THR A 163 1.83 -9.78 9.35
C THR A 163 0.93 -8.73 10.02
N TRP A 164 0.50 -8.99 11.26
CA TRP A 164 -0.40 -8.09 11.98
C TRP A 164 0.28 -6.77 12.37
N LEU A 165 1.60 -6.78 12.59
CA LEU A 165 2.39 -5.59 12.89
C LEU A 165 2.52 -4.63 11.70
N VAL A 166 2.39 -5.13 10.45
CA VAL A 166 2.45 -4.27 9.26
C VAL A 166 1.30 -3.24 9.25
N PHE A 167 0.09 -3.60 9.71
CA PHE A 167 -1.06 -2.70 9.67
C PHE A 167 -0.92 -1.41 10.50
N PRO A 168 -0.49 -1.45 11.78
CA PRO A 168 -0.24 -0.22 12.52
C PRO A 168 0.95 0.57 11.94
N VAL A 169 2.00 -0.09 11.46
CA VAL A 169 3.15 0.60 10.84
C VAL A 169 2.72 1.35 9.57
N LEU A 170 1.97 0.68 8.70
CA LEU A 170 1.34 1.26 7.51
C LEU A 170 0.48 2.47 7.90
N SER A 171 -0.43 2.28 8.86
CA SER A 171 -1.41 3.30 9.25
C SER A 171 -0.74 4.53 9.87
N PHE A 172 0.35 4.32 10.62
CA PHE A 172 1.21 5.40 11.06
C PHE A 172 1.88 6.12 9.89
N GLY A 173 2.41 5.40 8.90
CA GLY A 173 2.93 5.99 7.67
C GLY A 173 1.91 6.87 6.93
N ILE A 174 0.64 6.42 6.86
CA ILE A 174 -0.46 7.21 6.29
C ILE A 174 -0.70 8.48 7.12
N TYR A 175 -0.72 8.38 8.45
CA TYR A 175 -0.85 9.54 9.32
C TYR A 175 0.25 10.57 9.07
N LEU A 176 1.50 10.13 8.99
CA LEU A 176 2.66 10.97 8.75
C LEU A 176 2.52 11.78 7.44
N GLY A 177 2.14 11.14 6.33
CA GLY A 177 2.00 11.89 5.07
C GLY A 177 0.74 12.74 4.97
N ARG A 178 -0.35 12.42 5.68
CA ARG A 178 -1.57 13.25 5.64
C ARG A 178 -1.54 14.44 6.58
N TYR A 179 -1.14 14.24 7.82
CA TYR A 179 -1.21 15.27 8.85
C TYR A 179 0.06 16.12 8.90
N ILE A 180 1.23 15.48 8.76
CA ILE A 180 2.51 16.19 8.80
C ILE A 180 2.97 16.60 7.39
N ARG A 181 2.38 16.01 6.34
CA ARG A 181 2.75 16.25 4.92
C ARG A 181 4.23 15.99 4.69
N PHE A 182 4.68 14.80 5.08
CA PHE A 182 6.00 14.31 4.69
C PHE A 182 5.98 13.83 3.25
N TYR A 183 6.94 14.30 2.46
CA TYR A 183 7.22 13.74 1.14
C TYR A 183 8.31 12.67 1.26
N THR A 184 8.35 11.74 0.33
CA THR A 184 9.39 10.70 0.26
C THR A 184 10.81 11.30 0.28
N TRP A 185 10.98 12.49 -0.28
CA TRP A 185 12.26 13.22 -0.32
C TRP A 185 12.72 13.76 1.03
N ASP A 186 11.80 13.96 1.98
CA ASP A 186 12.16 14.46 3.32
C ASP A 186 13.02 13.44 4.09
N LEU A 187 12.98 12.16 3.70
CA LEU A 187 13.82 11.10 4.27
C LEU A 187 15.32 11.31 3.96
N PHE A 188 15.66 12.05 2.91
CA PHE A 188 17.06 12.42 2.61
C PHE A 188 17.58 13.57 3.48
N HIS A 189 16.71 14.21 4.27
CA HIS A 189 17.05 15.30 5.19
C HIS A 189 16.69 14.91 6.65
N PRO A 190 17.41 13.96 7.25
CA PRO A 190 16.99 13.30 8.50
C PRO A 190 16.85 14.25 9.70
N ILE A 191 17.68 15.30 9.77
CA ILE A 191 17.63 16.30 10.85
C ILE A 191 16.33 17.11 10.75
N GLN A 192 15.99 17.61 9.56
CA GLN A 192 14.77 18.40 9.35
C GLN A 192 13.53 17.53 9.54
N PHE A 193 13.59 16.27 9.07
CA PHE A 193 12.56 15.27 9.29
C PHE A 193 12.28 15.05 10.78
N MET A 194 13.32 14.80 11.58
CA MET A 194 13.19 14.62 13.03
C MET A 194 12.68 15.86 13.75
N GLN A 195 13.16 17.06 13.38
CA GLN A 195 12.68 18.30 13.97
C GLN A 195 11.18 18.52 13.72
N LYS A 196 10.72 18.27 12.49
CA LYS A 196 9.30 18.37 12.13
C LYS A 196 8.46 17.33 12.87
N LEU A 197 8.94 16.09 12.97
CA LEU A 197 8.29 15.01 13.70
C LEU A 197 8.12 15.34 15.19
N LEU A 198 9.22 15.74 15.84
CA LEU A 198 9.22 16.08 17.28
C LEU A 198 8.36 17.31 17.56
N LYS A 199 8.39 18.33 16.69
CA LYS A 199 7.55 19.52 16.82
C LYS A 199 6.07 19.15 16.77
N HIS A 200 5.67 18.29 15.84
CA HIS A 200 4.29 17.82 15.71
C HIS A 200 3.81 17.08 16.96
N PHE A 201 4.62 16.15 17.49
CA PHE A 201 4.25 15.35 18.65
C PHE A 201 4.40 16.04 20.01
N ARG A 202 4.92 17.27 20.08
CA ARG A 202 4.89 18.06 21.32
C ARG A 202 3.45 18.39 21.72
N GLU A 203 2.59 18.62 20.75
CA GLU A 203 1.19 18.91 21.01
C GLU A 203 0.42 17.65 21.45
N LYS A 204 -0.33 17.76 22.55
CA LYS A 204 -1.09 16.62 23.11
C LYS A 204 -2.18 16.14 22.14
N ASN A 205 -2.83 17.06 21.43
CA ASN A 205 -3.89 16.73 20.47
C ASN A 205 -3.33 15.91 19.31
N HIS A 206 -2.19 16.31 18.74
CA HIS A 206 -1.55 15.57 17.66
C HIS A 206 -1.11 14.15 18.07
N ARG A 207 -0.60 13.96 19.30
CA ARG A 207 -0.31 12.61 19.81
C ARG A 207 -1.56 11.75 19.89
N ARG A 208 -2.65 12.30 20.41
CA ARG A 208 -3.94 11.60 20.49
C ARG A 208 -4.45 11.23 19.10
N ASP A 209 -4.43 12.16 18.17
CA ASP A 209 -4.89 11.94 16.80
C ASP A 209 -4.06 10.87 16.09
N ALA A 210 -2.74 10.87 16.27
CA ALA A 210 -1.87 9.86 15.69
C ALA A 210 -2.16 8.46 16.23
N ILE A 211 -2.30 8.32 17.55
CA ILE A 211 -2.62 7.03 18.18
C ILE A 211 -3.98 6.53 17.70
N LEU A 212 -5.00 7.38 17.73
CA LEU A 212 -6.35 7.01 17.29
C LEU A 212 -6.37 6.65 15.80
N PHE A 213 -5.71 7.44 14.96
CA PHE A 213 -5.63 7.17 13.54
C PHE A 213 -4.93 5.83 13.27
N THR A 214 -3.75 5.63 13.85
CA THR A 214 -2.97 4.40 13.66
C THR A 214 -3.73 3.16 14.13
N LEU A 215 -4.42 3.23 15.27
CA LEU A 215 -5.21 2.11 15.77
C LEU A 215 -6.44 1.84 14.91
N LEU A 216 -7.25 2.86 14.61
CA LEU A 216 -8.50 2.68 13.87
C LEU A 216 -8.25 2.27 12.42
N TYR A 217 -7.33 2.93 11.72
CA TYR A 217 -6.96 2.54 10.35
C TYR A 217 -6.24 1.20 10.33
N GLY A 218 -5.39 0.92 11.34
CA GLY A 218 -4.71 -0.37 11.47
C GLY A 218 -5.69 -1.53 11.60
N ILE A 219 -6.66 -1.40 12.52
CA ILE A 219 -7.74 -2.37 12.69
C ILE A 219 -8.59 -2.48 11.42
N PHE A 220 -8.92 -1.36 10.77
CA PHE A 220 -9.69 -1.36 9.53
C PHE A 220 -9.01 -2.16 8.40
N PHE A 221 -7.73 -1.89 8.13
CA PHE A 221 -6.97 -2.64 7.13
C PHE A 221 -6.78 -4.11 7.53
N ALA A 222 -6.54 -4.38 8.81
CA ALA A 222 -6.42 -5.72 9.35
C ALA A 222 -7.70 -6.55 9.15
N LEU A 223 -8.86 -5.98 9.47
CA LEU A 223 -10.16 -6.63 9.27
C LEU A 223 -10.44 -6.87 7.80
N PHE A 224 -10.15 -5.90 6.93
CA PHE A 224 -10.37 -6.07 5.51
C PHE A 224 -9.48 -7.17 4.93
N TYR A 225 -8.20 -7.20 5.30
CA TYR A 225 -7.28 -8.28 4.94
C TYR A 225 -7.78 -9.64 5.45
N ALA A 226 -8.28 -9.70 6.69
CA ALA A 226 -8.83 -10.91 7.28
C ALA A 226 -9.98 -11.48 6.45
N VAL A 227 -10.90 -10.63 6.00
CA VAL A 227 -12.08 -11.05 5.22
C VAL A 227 -11.69 -11.48 3.80
N THR A 228 -10.73 -10.79 3.18
CA THR A 228 -10.45 -10.95 1.74
C THR A 228 -9.34 -11.94 1.42
N PHE A 229 -8.28 -12.01 2.23
CA PHE A 229 -7.06 -12.75 1.89
C PHE A 229 -6.68 -13.84 2.90
N LEU A 230 -7.18 -13.79 4.14
CA LEU A 230 -6.83 -14.78 5.17
C LEU A 230 -7.31 -16.20 4.83
N ASN A 231 -8.57 -16.35 4.38
CA ASN A 231 -9.14 -17.65 4.05
C ASN A 231 -8.44 -18.31 2.84
N PRO A 232 -8.22 -17.61 1.70
CA PRO A 232 -7.43 -18.16 0.61
C PRO A 232 -6.00 -18.54 0.99
N LEU A 233 -5.34 -17.78 1.86
CA LEU A 233 -4.00 -18.11 2.35
C LEU A 233 -4.02 -19.34 3.24
N TRP A 234 -4.96 -19.43 4.19
CA TRP A 234 -5.12 -20.60 5.05
C TRP A 234 -5.38 -21.90 4.26
N GLN A 235 -6.09 -21.83 3.14
CA GLN A 235 -6.33 -22.98 2.27
C GLN A 235 -5.08 -23.43 1.50
N MET A 236 -4.09 -22.56 1.27
CA MET A 236 -2.83 -22.93 0.62
C MET A 236 -1.84 -23.63 1.56
N VAL A 237 -2.06 -23.53 2.87
CA VAL A 237 -1.16 -24.02 3.92
C VAL A 237 -1.58 -25.41 4.42
N ARG A 238 -2.82 -25.81 4.16
CA ARG A 238 -3.36 -27.14 4.47
C ARG A 238 -3.21 -28.07 3.27
#